data_AF-A0A2N1RBB1-F1
#
_entry.id   AF-A0A2N1RBB1-F1
#
_cell.length_a   1.000
_cell.length_b   1.000
_cell.length_c   1.000
_cell.angle_alpha   90.00
_cell.angle_beta   90.00
_cell.angle_gamma   90.00
#
_symmetry.space_group_name_H-M   'P 1'
#
loop_
_entity.id
_entity.type
_entity.pdbx_description
1 polymer ?
#
loop_
_entity_poly.entity_id
_entity_poly.type
_entity_poly.pdbx_seq_one_letter_code
_entity_poly.pdbx_strand_id
1 'polypeptide(L)'
;MHRKKIILDLDTGIDDSIALAFAALSSEVELLGVTGTFGNVDTMTGVRNALDVLALVGRTDVPVLAGKTCSLAQEQFCRHAESARIHGENGVGQANLPRSPRVVEKEPAVDFLIRMMNEYRDGLTIVTTGPLTNLATVLLRDPLLHTWRGQVVMMGGALTVRGNVTHFAEANIAQDPEAAKIVMESGLSVT
;
A
#
# COMPACT_ATOMS: atom_id res chain seq x y z
N MET A 1 -4.11 8.13 -25.68
CA MET A 1 -4.93 7.48 -24.62
C MET A 1 -4.64 8.19 -23.31
N HIS A 2 -5.65 8.51 -22.50
CA HIS A 2 -5.43 9.14 -21.19
C HIS A 2 -4.96 8.06 -20.20
N ARG A 3 -3.78 8.24 -19.59
CA ARG A 3 -3.25 7.29 -18.58
C ARG A 3 -4.06 7.37 -17.29
N LYS A 4 -4.31 6.24 -16.64
CA LYS A 4 -4.96 6.20 -15.32
C LYS A 4 -3.95 6.65 -14.26
N LYS A 5 -4.29 7.68 -13.49
CA LYS A 5 -3.46 8.16 -12.39
C LYS A 5 -3.65 7.24 -11.19
N ILE A 6 -2.56 6.65 -10.72
CA ILE A 6 -2.61 5.69 -9.61
C ILE A 6 -1.60 6.03 -8.52
N ILE A 7 -1.97 5.68 -7.28
CA ILE A 7 -1.04 5.58 -6.14
C ILE A 7 -1.11 4.14 -5.64
N LEU A 8 0.05 3.57 -5.33
CA LEU A 8 0.16 2.23 -4.73
C LEU A 8 0.42 2.36 -3.23
N ASP A 9 -0.36 1.67 -2.39
CA ASP A 9 -0.13 1.55 -0.95
C ASP A 9 0.27 0.10 -0.62
N LEU A 10 1.54 -0.09 -0.25
CA LEU A 10 2.23 -1.39 -0.27
C LEU A 10 2.94 -1.66 1.06
N ASP A 11 2.88 -2.90 1.54
CA ASP A 11 3.78 -3.48 2.55
C ASP A 11 4.94 -4.25 1.90
N THR A 12 5.36 -3.78 0.73
CA THR A 12 6.37 -4.32 -0.21
C THR A 12 7.02 -5.65 0.15
N GLY A 13 6.22 -6.71 -0.03
CA GLY A 13 6.60 -8.11 -0.15
C GLY A 13 7.01 -8.51 -1.57
N ILE A 14 7.10 -9.83 -1.82
CA ILE A 14 7.46 -10.41 -3.12
C ILE A 14 6.43 -10.03 -4.20
N ASP A 15 5.15 -10.23 -3.92
CA ASP A 15 4.03 -9.93 -4.81
C ASP A 15 3.83 -8.44 -5.01
N ASP A 16 3.93 -7.63 -3.95
CA ASP A 16 3.95 -6.16 -4.06
C ASP A 16 5.07 -5.66 -4.96
N SER A 17 6.26 -6.26 -4.88
CA SER A 17 7.39 -5.91 -5.74
C SER A 17 7.08 -6.14 -7.22
N ILE A 18 6.36 -7.23 -7.52
CA ILE A 18 5.90 -7.55 -8.86
C ILE A 18 4.80 -6.57 -9.30
N ALA A 19 3.83 -6.27 -8.44
CA ALA A 19 2.76 -5.31 -8.71
C ALA A 19 3.30 -3.91 -8.99
N LEU A 20 4.29 -3.46 -8.20
CA LEU A 20 4.97 -2.19 -8.37
C LEU A 20 5.74 -2.14 -9.69
N ALA A 21 6.53 -3.17 -10.01
CA ALA A 21 7.24 -3.24 -11.29
C ALA A 21 6.27 -3.23 -12.49
N PHE A 22 5.17 -3.99 -12.39
CA PHE A 22 4.13 -4.05 -13.42
C PHE A 22 3.48 -2.67 -13.65
N ALA A 23 3.05 -2.01 -12.58
CA ALA A 23 2.47 -0.66 -12.65
C ALA A 23 3.49 0.37 -13.18
N ALA A 24 4.73 0.33 -12.70
CA ALA A 24 5.77 1.28 -13.08
C ALA A 24 6.14 1.20 -14.57
N LEU A 25 5.99 0.02 -15.19
CA LEU A 25 6.30 -0.24 -16.59
C LEU A 25 5.09 -0.17 -17.53
N SER A 26 3.86 -0.11 -16.99
CA SER A 26 2.65 -0.07 -17.82
C SER A 26 2.45 1.30 -18.48
N SER A 27 2.21 1.31 -19.79
CA SER A 27 1.88 2.52 -20.54
C SER A 27 0.47 3.05 -20.28
N GLU A 28 -0.38 2.25 -19.63
CA GLU A 28 -1.78 2.59 -19.33
C GLU A 28 -1.91 3.42 -18.06
N VAL A 29 -0.89 3.43 -17.21
CA VAL A 29 -0.92 4.07 -15.90
C VAL A 29 0.11 5.18 -15.78
N GLU A 30 -0.23 6.16 -14.96
CA GLU A 30 0.65 7.20 -14.47
C GLU A 30 0.77 6.99 -12.96
N LEU A 31 1.84 6.30 -12.55
CA LEU A 31 2.14 6.05 -11.15
C LEU A 31 2.64 7.35 -10.50
N LEU A 32 1.80 7.96 -9.67
CA LEU A 32 2.05 9.25 -9.04
C LEU A 32 2.89 9.14 -7.76
N GLY A 33 2.89 7.96 -7.12
CA GLY A 33 3.65 7.72 -5.91
C GLY A 33 3.38 6.33 -5.34
N VAL A 34 4.24 5.93 -4.40
CA VAL A 34 4.10 4.72 -3.60
C VAL A 34 4.10 5.09 -2.12
N THR A 35 3.11 4.62 -1.38
CA THR A 35 3.04 4.76 0.07
C THR A 35 3.35 3.41 0.72
N GLY A 36 4.22 3.42 1.72
CA GLY A 36 4.60 2.23 2.47
C GLY A 36 3.71 2.02 3.68
N THR A 37 3.27 0.78 3.91
CA THR A 37 2.62 0.32 5.14
C THR A 37 3.34 -0.92 5.69
N PHE A 38 2.88 -1.45 6.82
CA PHE A 38 3.41 -2.66 7.46
C PHE A 38 2.60 -3.88 7.06
N GLY A 39 3.14 -5.10 7.23
CA GLY A 39 2.41 -6.35 7.01
C GLY A 39 3.35 -7.50 6.65
N ASN A 40 3.64 -7.66 5.36
CA ASN A 40 4.63 -8.59 4.84
C ASN A 40 6.01 -8.34 5.43
N VAL A 41 6.37 -7.07 5.66
CA VAL A 41 7.55 -6.58 6.39
C VAL A 41 7.18 -5.38 7.27
N ASP A 42 8.11 -4.87 8.09
CA ASP A 42 7.93 -3.55 8.70
C ASP A 42 7.94 -2.44 7.64
N THR A 43 7.29 -1.32 7.95
CA THR A 43 7.08 -0.22 6.99
C THR A 43 8.37 0.31 6.38
N MET A 44 9.46 0.42 7.15
CA MET A 44 10.70 1.00 6.64
C MET A 44 11.46 0.02 5.74
N THR A 45 11.40 -1.28 6.05
CA THR A 45 11.86 -2.32 5.14
C THR A 45 11.04 -2.31 3.85
N GLY A 46 9.71 -2.21 3.92
CA GLY A 46 8.83 -2.14 2.75
C GLY A 46 9.11 -0.91 1.88
N VAL A 47 9.20 0.29 2.47
CA VAL A 47 9.60 1.53 1.79
C VAL A 47 10.93 1.36 1.07
N ARG A 48 11.87 0.66 1.71
CA ARG A 48 13.18 0.43 1.12
C ARG A 48 13.12 -0.52 -0.07
N ASN A 49 12.36 -1.59 0.04
CA ASN A 49 12.11 -2.51 -1.05
C ASN A 49 11.44 -1.81 -2.24
N ALA A 50 10.44 -0.95 -2.00
CA ALA A 50 9.79 -0.18 -3.05
C ALA A 50 10.77 0.73 -3.81
N LEU A 51 11.64 1.43 -3.08
CA LEU A 51 12.70 2.24 -3.69
C LEU A 51 13.64 1.40 -4.55
N ASP A 52 14.07 0.23 -4.06
CA ASP A 52 15.00 -0.68 -4.74
C ASP A 52 14.35 -1.31 -5.99
N VAL A 53 13.07 -1.67 -5.94
CA VAL A 53 12.29 -2.13 -7.10
C VAL A 53 12.14 -1.03 -8.15
N LEU A 54 11.80 0.20 -7.75
CA LEU A 54 11.70 1.33 -8.69
C LEU A 54 13.04 1.64 -9.36
N ALA A 55 14.15 1.53 -8.64
CA ALA A 55 15.49 1.68 -9.21
C ALA A 55 15.81 0.57 -10.21
N LEU A 56 15.45 -0.68 -9.90
CA LEU A 56 15.64 -1.81 -10.81
C LEU A 56 14.94 -1.59 -12.16
N VAL A 57 13.75 -1.02 -12.17
CA VAL A 57 12.97 -0.76 -13.40
C VAL A 57 13.18 0.65 -13.98
N GLY A 58 14.15 1.41 -13.48
CA GLY A 58 14.50 2.73 -14.00
C GLY A 58 13.48 3.84 -13.74
N ARG A 59 12.61 3.68 -12.74
CA ARG A 59 11.54 4.64 -12.36
C ARG A 59 11.81 5.37 -11.06
N THR A 60 13.05 5.85 -10.88
CA THR A 60 13.47 6.63 -9.71
C THR A 60 12.85 8.03 -9.62
N ASP A 61 12.01 8.40 -10.60
CA ASP A 61 11.19 9.60 -10.61
C ASP A 61 9.97 9.49 -9.67
N VAL A 62 9.51 8.28 -9.38
CA VAL A 62 8.31 8.04 -8.54
C VAL A 62 8.67 8.26 -7.06
N PRO A 63 7.95 9.13 -6.33
CA PRO A 63 8.18 9.34 -4.91
C PRO A 63 7.71 8.13 -4.09
N VAL A 64 8.46 7.78 -3.04
CA VAL A 64 8.09 6.76 -2.06
C VAL A 64 8.00 7.40 -0.69
N LEU A 65 6.88 7.20 0.00
CA LEU A 65 6.58 7.84 1.28
C LEU A 65 6.35 6.79 2.36
N ALA A 66 6.81 7.05 3.59
CA ALA A 66 6.55 6.18 4.73
C ALA A 66 5.19 6.49 5.36
N GLY A 67 4.37 5.45 5.54
CA GLY A 67 3.09 5.53 6.21
C GLY A 67 3.12 5.02 7.63
N LYS A 68 1.98 4.46 8.06
CA LYS A 68 1.77 3.93 9.40
C LYS A 68 2.67 2.70 9.63
N THR A 69 3.09 2.54 10.87
CA THR A 69 4.04 1.48 11.31
C THR A 69 3.38 0.34 12.07
N CYS A 70 2.10 0.47 12.39
CA CYS A 70 1.28 -0.52 13.08
C CYS A 70 -0.20 -0.19 12.87
N SER A 71 -1.06 -1.14 13.22
CA SER A 71 -2.51 -1.02 13.06
C SER A 71 -3.10 0.09 13.93
N LEU A 72 -4.35 0.46 13.67
CA LEU A 72 -5.06 1.47 14.45
C LEU A 72 -5.22 1.10 15.93
N ALA A 73 -5.30 -0.19 16.24
CA ALA A 73 -5.55 -0.70 17.58
C ALA A 73 -4.28 -1.09 18.37
N GLN A 74 -3.10 -1.04 17.73
CA GLN A 74 -1.84 -1.48 18.34
C GLN A 74 -0.82 -0.35 18.41
N GLU A 75 0.03 -0.39 19.43
CA GLU A 75 1.13 0.57 19.59
C GLU A 75 2.36 0.20 18.77
N GLN A 76 2.53 -1.09 18.44
CA GLN A 76 3.69 -1.62 17.73
C GLN A 76 3.28 -2.78 16.82
N PHE A 77 4.00 -2.92 15.71
CA PHE A 77 3.84 -4.03 14.80
C PHE A 77 4.88 -5.11 15.08
N CYS A 78 4.43 -6.36 15.12
CA CYS A 78 5.29 -7.54 15.19
C CYS A 78 5.02 -8.40 13.95
N ARG A 79 6.03 -8.55 13.10
CA ARG A 79 5.94 -9.36 11.89
C ARG A 79 5.68 -10.83 12.24
N HIS A 80 4.68 -11.44 11.61
CA HIS A 80 4.40 -12.86 11.77
C HIS A 80 5.50 -13.73 11.15
N ALA A 81 5.84 -14.84 11.82
CA ALA A 81 6.86 -15.77 11.35
C ALA A 81 6.51 -16.38 9.97
N GLU A 82 5.22 -16.61 9.69
CA GLU A 82 4.79 -17.09 8.38
C GLU A 82 5.02 -16.06 7.27
N SER A 83 4.79 -14.77 7.52
CA SER A 83 5.13 -13.71 6.56
C SER A 83 6.65 -13.66 6.30
N ALA A 84 7.48 -13.84 7.33
CA ALA A 84 8.93 -13.96 7.16
C ALA A 84 9.33 -15.22 6.36
N ARG A 85 8.64 -16.34 6.57
CA ARG A 85 8.86 -17.58 5.81
C ARG A 85 8.50 -17.44 4.33
N ILE A 86 7.42 -16.71 4.02
CA ILE A 86 6.92 -16.53 2.65
C ILE A 86 7.73 -15.46 1.91
N HIS A 87 7.91 -14.29 2.51
CA HIS A 87 8.52 -13.12 1.86
C HIS A 87 10.05 -13.03 2.10
N GLY A 88 10.61 -13.90 2.95
CA GLY A 88 12.00 -13.86 3.36
C GLY A 88 12.28 -12.76 4.37
N GLU A 89 13.47 -12.81 4.99
CA GLU A 89 13.88 -11.80 5.99
C GLU A 89 13.90 -10.40 5.37
N ASN A 90 14.36 -10.26 4.13
CA ASN A 90 14.40 -8.98 3.42
C ASN A 90 13.07 -8.56 2.77
N GLY A 91 12.02 -9.39 2.81
CA GLY A 91 10.71 -9.11 2.20
C GLY A 91 10.59 -9.34 0.70
N VAL A 92 11.70 -9.59 0.00
CA VAL A 92 11.73 -9.79 -1.46
C VAL A 92 12.30 -11.16 -1.84
N GLY A 93 12.03 -12.18 -1.02
CA GLY A 93 12.43 -13.56 -1.28
C GLY A 93 13.94 -13.78 -1.24
N GLN A 94 14.65 -12.96 -0.46
CA GLN A 94 16.13 -12.93 -0.39
C GLN A 94 16.81 -12.56 -1.72
N ALA A 95 16.07 -11.95 -2.65
CA ALA A 95 16.64 -11.39 -3.87
C ALA A 95 17.61 -10.24 -3.53
N ASN A 96 18.69 -10.14 -4.30
CA ASN A 96 19.61 -9.01 -4.22
C ASN A 96 19.19 -7.94 -5.22
N LEU A 97 18.53 -6.88 -4.74
CA LEU A 97 18.08 -5.75 -5.56
C LEU A 97 19.12 -4.63 -5.61
N PRO A 98 19.23 -3.88 -6.73
CA PRO A 98 20.11 -2.73 -6.78
C PRO A 98 19.67 -1.69 -5.76
N ARG A 99 20.64 -1.11 -5.04
CA ARG A 99 20.34 -0.07 -4.07
C ARG A 99 19.96 1.22 -4.79
N SER A 100 18.70 1.64 -4.65
CA SER A 100 18.24 2.94 -5.12
C SER A 100 19.02 4.10 -4.50
N PRO A 101 19.48 5.08 -5.30
CA PRO A 101 20.09 6.30 -4.79
C PRO A 101 19.06 7.26 -4.19
N ARG A 102 17.76 7.03 -4.42
CA ARG A 102 16.68 7.79 -3.80
C ARG A 102 16.49 7.36 -2.35
N VAL A 103 16.04 8.32 -1.56
CA VAL A 103 15.61 8.14 -0.17
C VAL A 103 14.10 8.33 -0.10
N VAL A 104 13.50 7.85 0.98
CA VAL A 104 12.10 8.12 1.30
C VAL A 104 11.85 9.63 1.35
N GLU A 105 10.71 10.06 0.84
CA GLU A 105 10.30 11.45 0.93
C GLU A 105 9.99 11.84 2.38
N LYS A 106 10.17 13.13 2.71
CA LYS A 106 9.95 13.64 4.07
C LYS A 106 8.47 13.80 4.42
N GLU A 107 7.61 13.96 3.40
CA GLU A 107 6.16 14.06 3.60
C GLU A 107 5.62 12.70 4.08
N PRO A 108 4.80 12.66 5.16
CA PRO A 108 4.15 11.43 5.58
C PRO A 108 3.16 10.91 4.53
N ALA A 109 3.08 9.60 4.34
CA ALA A 109 2.19 9.00 3.34
C ALA A 109 0.72 9.42 3.47
N VAL A 110 0.22 9.56 4.71
CA VAL A 110 -1.17 9.99 4.95
C VAL A 110 -1.40 11.43 4.48
N ASP A 111 -0.44 12.33 4.69
CA ASP A 111 -0.54 13.72 4.22
C ASP A 111 -0.49 13.78 2.68
N PHE A 112 0.40 12.98 2.08
CA PHE A 112 0.48 12.81 0.64
C PHE A 112 -0.83 12.29 0.05
N LEU A 113 -1.43 11.24 0.63
CA LEU A 113 -2.71 10.70 0.17
C LEU A 113 -3.82 11.75 0.25
N ILE A 114 -3.95 12.46 1.37
CA ILE A 114 -4.94 13.56 1.51
C ILE A 114 -4.73 14.60 0.42
N ARG A 115 -3.49 15.05 0.20
CA ARG A 115 -3.17 16.07 -0.81
C ARG A 115 -3.53 15.57 -2.21
N MET A 116 -3.13 14.35 -2.57
CA MET A 116 -3.36 13.80 -3.90
C MET A 116 -4.84 13.50 -4.17
N MET A 117 -5.58 12.99 -3.18
CA MET A 117 -7.03 12.82 -3.27
C MET A 117 -7.74 14.17 -3.46
N ASN A 118 -7.23 15.21 -2.81
CA ASN A 118 -7.75 16.56 -2.99
C ASN A 118 -7.41 17.18 -4.35
N GLU A 119 -6.21 16.94 -4.86
CA GLU A 119 -5.74 17.49 -6.13
C GLU A 119 -6.43 16.83 -7.32
N TYR A 120 -6.52 15.50 -7.32
CA TYR A 120 -6.98 14.73 -8.48
C TYR A 120 -8.44 14.28 -8.41
N ARG A 121 -9.07 14.34 -7.23
CA ARG A 121 -10.48 13.99 -7.02
C ARG A 121 -10.81 12.66 -7.69
N ASP A 122 -11.82 12.66 -8.55
CA ASP A 122 -12.39 11.50 -9.23
C ASP A 122 -11.46 10.93 -10.31
N GLY A 123 -10.38 11.64 -10.66
CA GLY A 123 -9.37 11.21 -11.62
C GLY A 123 -8.28 10.32 -11.04
N LEU A 124 -8.33 9.99 -9.74
CA LEU A 124 -7.32 9.20 -9.04
C LEU A 124 -7.86 7.81 -8.63
N THR A 125 -7.02 6.80 -8.82
CA THR A 125 -7.22 5.46 -8.25
C THR A 125 -6.17 5.19 -7.18
N ILE A 126 -6.61 4.76 -6.00
CA ILE A 126 -5.72 4.25 -4.95
C ILE A 126 -5.76 2.72 -5.02
N VAL A 127 -4.60 2.11 -5.19
CA VAL A 127 -4.46 0.66 -5.24
C VAL A 127 -3.74 0.20 -3.97
N THR A 128 -4.43 -0.56 -3.12
CA THR A 128 -3.89 -1.01 -1.83
C THR A 128 -3.65 -2.50 -1.85
N THR A 129 -2.42 -2.95 -1.59
CA THR A 129 -2.08 -4.39 -1.51
C THR A 129 -1.48 -4.79 -0.18
N GLY A 130 -1.43 -3.86 0.79
CA GLY A 130 -1.20 -4.14 2.21
C GLY A 130 -2.41 -3.78 3.08
N PRO A 131 -2.24 -3.77 4.42
CA PRO A 131 -3.26 -3.35 5.38
C PRO A 131 -3.75 -1.92 5.14
N LEU A 132 -5.07 -1.72 5.27
CA LEU A 132 -5.77 -0.48 4.92
C LEU A 132 -5.54 0.70 5.90
N THR A 133 -4.58 0.57 6.82
CA THR A 133 -4.33 1.53 7.90
C THR A 133 -4.07 2.95 7.41
N ASN A 134 -3.28 3.11 6.34
CA ASN A 134 -3.00 4.42 5.75
C ASN A 134 -4.29 5.09 5.26
N LEU A 135 -5.09 4.37 4.47
CA LEU A 135 -6.35 4.87 3.90
C LEU A 135 -7.42 5.14 4.98
N ALA A 136 -7.54 4.26 5.98
CA ALA A 136 -8.42 4.51 7.12
C ALA A 136 -7.99 5.76 7.90
N THR A 137 -6.68 5.97 8.10
CA THR A 137 -6.16 7.17 8.76
C THR A 137 -6.48 8.43 7.97
N VAL A 138 -6.44 8.38 6.63
CA VAL A 138 -6.89 9.48 5.76
C VAL A 138 -8.35 9.84 6.04
N LEU A 139 -9.24 8.84 6.05
CA LEU A 139 -10.67 9.03 6.29
C LEU A 139 -10.99 9.56 7.70
N LEU A 140 -10.21 9.14 8.70
CA LEU A 140 -10.34 9.63 10.07
C LEU A 140 -9.86 11.09 10.21
N ARG A 141 -8.84 11.50 9.45
CA ARG A 141 -8.26 12.85 9.53
C ARG A 141 -8.99 13.89 8.70
N ASP A 142 -9.52 13.48 7.54
CA ASP A 142 -10.32 14.36 6.68
C ASP A 142 -11.67 13.69 6.39
N PRO A 143 -12.65 13.86 7.29
CA PRO A 143 -13.96 13.26 7.14
C PRO A 143 -14.64 13.66 5.83
N LEU A 144 -14.33 14.81 5.22
CA LEU A 144 -14.97 15.24 3.97
C LEU A 144 -14.61 14.34 2.78
N LEU A 145 -13.53 13.57 2.87
CA LEU A 145 -13.14 12.60 1.84
C LEU A 145 -14.10 11.42 1.69
N HIS A 146 -15.10 11.25 2.56
CA HIS A 146 -16.23 10.35 2.28
C HIS A 146 -17.01 10.73 1.01
N THR A 147 -16.92 11.99 0.57
CA THR A 147 -17.54 12.47 -0.68
C THR A 147 -16.66 12.28 -1.91
N TRP A 148 -15.41 11.86 -1.73
CA TRP A 148 -14.46 11.61 -2.82
C TRP A 148 -14.98 10.50 -3.74
N ARG A 149 -14.98 10.73 -5.06
CA ARG A 149 -15.54 9.80 -6.06
C ARG A 149 -14.50 9.15 -6.96
N GLY A 150 -13.22 9.16 -6.55
CA GLY A 150 -12.23 8.31 -7.18
C GLY A 150 -12.43 6.84 -6.82
N GLN A 151 -11.51 5.99 -7.25
CA GLN A 151 -11.61 4.55 -7.07
C GLN A 151 -10.59 4.03 -6.06
N VAL A 152 -11.00 3.07 -5.23
CA VAL A 152 -10.09 2.24 -4.45
C VAL A 152 -10.14 0.83 -5.02
N VAL A 153 -8.98 0.25 -5.33
CA VAL A 153 -8.86 -1.15 -5.73
C VAL A 153 -7.99 -1.84 -4.70
N MET A 154 -8.54 -2.82 -3.98
CA MET A 154 -7.82 -3.46 -2.89
C MET A 154 -7.55 -4.94 -3.17
N MET A 155 -6.37 -5.41 -2.75
CA MET A 155 -6.11 -6.82 -2.54
C MET A 155 -6.30 -7.13 -1.06
N GLY A 156 -7.35 -7.85 -0.74
CA GLY A 156 -7.60 -8.32 0.62
C GLY A 156 -8.97 -8.98 0.77
N GLY A 157 -9.09 -9.77 1.84
CA GLY A 157 -10.34 -10.45 2.19
C GLY A 157 -10.57 -11.80 1.52
N ALA A 158 -11.60 -12.51 2.00
CA ALA A 158 -12.00 -13.82 1.50
C ALA A 158 -13.53 -13.97 1.65
N LEU A 159 -14.28 -13.78 0.55
CA LEU A 159 -15.75 -13.73 0.60
C LEU A 159 -16.41 -15.12 0.55
N THR A 160 -16.11 -15.89 -0.49
CA THR A 160 -16.72 -17.21 -0.75
C THR A 160 -15.74 -18.37 -0.55
N VAL A 161 -14.59 -18.08 0.05
CA VAL A 161 -13.47 -19.02 0.26
C VAL A 161 -12.90 -18.85 1.67
N ARG A 162 -12.01 -19.77 2.08
CA ARG A 162 -11.32 -19.66 3.38
C ARG A 162 -10.25 -18.57 3.34
N GLY A 163 -9.99 -17.96 4.49
CA GLY A 163 -8.85 -17.08 4.69
C GLY A 163 -7.50 -17.82 4.68
N ASN A 164 -6.41 -17.06 4.63
CA ASN A 164 -5.03 -17.56 4.60
C ASN A 164 -4.27 -17.37 5.94
N VAL A 165 -4.77 -16.54 6.86
CA VAL A 165 -4.24 -16.42 8.24
C VAL A 165 -5.06 -17.26 9.21
N THR A 166 -6.39 -17.14 9.13
CA THR A 166 -7.31 -18.04 9.82
C THR A 166 -8.31 -18.59 8.81
N HIS A 167 -9.19 -19.50 9.24
CA HIS A 167 -10.28 -19.98 8.40
C HIS A 167 -11.19 -18.86 7.86
N PHE A 168 -11.22 -17.69 8.53
CA PHE A 168 -12.14 -16.59 8.25
C PHE A 168 -11.45 -15.25 7.93
N ALA A 169 -10.11 -15.19 7.94
CA ALA A 169 -9.38 -13.94 7.78
C ALA A 169 -8.23 -14.08 6.78
N GLU A 170 -8.17 -13.13 5.86
CA GLU A 170 -7.05 -12.91 4.94
C GLU A 170 -6.03 -11.96 5.59
N ALA A 171 -4.74 -12.11 5.25
CA ALA A 171 -3.60 -11.42 5.86
C ALA A 171 -3.74 -9.91 5.97
N ASN A 172 -4.02 -9.19 4.89
CA ASN A 172 -4.10 -7.73 4.92
C ASN A 172 -5.23 -7.24 5.83
N ILE A 173 -6.38 -7.92 5.77
CA ILE A 173 -7.53 -7.61 6.63
C ILE A 173 -7.26 -7.99 8.09
N ALA A 174 -6.55 -9.10 8.33
CA ALA A 174 -6.22 -9.57 9.67
C ALA A 174 -5.25 -8.65 10.41
N GLN A 175 -4.39 -7.92 9.69
CA GLN A 175 -3.43 -7.01 10.28
C GLN A 175 -4.05 -5.73 10.84
N ASP A 176 -5.14 -5.24 10.24
CA ASP A 176 -5.87 -4.07 10.75
C ASP A 176 -7.37 -4.16 10.41
N PRO A 177 -8.12 -5.00 11.15
CA PRO A 177 -9.54 -5.20 10.88
C PRO A 177 -10.36 -3.94 11.17
N GLU A 178 -9.92 -3.08 12.10
CA GLU A 178 -10.55 -1.78 12.36
C GLU A 178 -10.42 -0.84 11.17
N ALA A 179 -9.23 -0.73 10.57
CA ALA A 179 -9.03 0.05 9.35
C ALA A 179 -9.85 -0.50 8.19
N ALA A 180 -9.88 -1.82 8.01
CA ALA A 180 -10.69 -2.46 6.99
C ALA A 180 -12.18 -2.14 7.16
N LYS A 181 -12.70 -2.20 8.39
CA LYS A 181 -14.08 -1.80 8.69
C LYS A 181 -14.36 -0.35 8.29
N ILE A 182 -13.48 0.58 8.67
CA ILE A 182 -13.63 2.01 8.34
C ILE A 182 -13.69 2.21 6.82
N VAL A 183 -12.78 1.59 6.07
CA VAL A 183 -12.74 1.73 4.61
C VAL A 183 -13.97 1.11 3.96
N MET A 184 -14.38 -0.08 4.38
CA MET A 184 -15.55 -0.75 3.79
C MET A 184 -16.87 -0.02 4.10
N GLU A 185 -16.97 0.66 5.23
CA GLU A 185 -18.16 1.44 5.63
C GLU A 185 -18.13 2.90 5.16
N SER A 186 -17.04 3.34 4.52
CA SER A 186 -16.80 4.74 4.15
C SER A 186 -17.70 5.29 3.03
N GLY A 187 -18.33 4.41 2.25
CA GLY A 187 -19.07 4.79 1.04
C GLY A 187 -18.16 5.10 -0.17
N LEU A 188 -16.84 4.89 -0.06
CA LEU A 188 -15.93 4.94 -1.19
C LEU A 188 -16.25 3.83 -2.21
N SER A 189 -15.89 4.07 -3.47
CA SER A 189 -15.98 3.04 -4.51
C SER A 189 -14.81 2.05 -4.37
N VAL A 190 -15.00 1.02 -3.55
CA VAL A 190 -14.03 -0.05 -3.32
C VAL A 190 -14.32 -1.24 -4.24
N THR A 191 -13.27 -1.75 -4.90
CA THR A 191 -13.29 -3.00 -5.67
C THR A 191 -12.31 -3.99 -5.07
#